data_AF-A0A1Y6CF02-F1
#
_entry.id   AF-A0A1Y6CF02-F1
#
_cell.length_a   1.000
_cell.length_b   1.000
_cell.length_c   1.000
_cell.angle_alpha   90.00
_cell.angle_beta   90.00
_cell.angle_gamma   90.00
#
_symmetry.space_group_name_H-M   'P 1'
#
loop_
_entity.id
_entity.type
_entity.pdbx_description
1 polymer ?
#
loop_
_entity_poly.entity_id
_entity_poly.type
_entity_poly.pdbx_seq_one_letter_code
_entity_poly.pdbx_strand_id
1 'polypeptide(L)'
;MIALPIIAWLLFADNSVQKIVTEPATAEQAKPAELGQKKPPIALPQSDQNIHTKSEPAELQQSSVKPEPRVSLIEQWREEMLSSGSAEDLLVLASLEGDEDLREQLLFEALMLDPQNTLVNFMVIEHCLAKPNSTHCGPHVFDVLAEMDGNNGLVRDFKAVQAYRDGDVDAALVSLGESLSTKVADDYQWQHISAVGDALTERGAERDGKFIEEVLSATSARKSERMSEMMRMCQEQMSNSLWRDICFGRGLALSRTGLSMTTQMLGHSMVVHSSAGSEDLRKHYMNQMLGKSNEYHSLSNSLSDRVVNNENWKLSDQQWQEYLSTYSERGEMEALKYLIHAAD
;
A
#
# COMPACT_ATOMS: atom_id res chain seq x y z
N MET A 1 2.51 18.66 -3.62
CA MET A 1 1.07 18.33 -3.82
C MET A 1 0.97 16.81 -3.90
N ILE A 2 0.83 16.15 -2.75
CA ILE A 2 0.81 14.68 -2.66
C ILE A 2 -0.58 14.21 -3.10
N ALA A 3 -0.69 13.73 -4.34
CA ALA A 3 -1.90 13.07 -4.82
C ALA A 3 -1.93 11.67 -4.19
N LEU A 4 -2.66 11.53 -3.07
CA LEU A 4 -2.80 10.26 -2.36
C LEU A 4 -3.62 9.24 -3.20
N PRO A 5 -3.22 7.96 -3.25
CA PRO A 5 -3.91 6.90 -4.01
C PRO A 5 -5.29 6.50 -3.45
N ILE A 6 -5.76 7.12 -2.37
CA ILE A 6 -7.04 6.81 -1.70
C ILE A 6 -8.24 7.08 -2.62
N ILE A 7 -8.15 8.06 -3.54
CA ILE A 7 -9.24 8.40 -4.47
C ILE A 7 -9.44 7.30 -5.53
N ALA A 8 -8.39 6.59 -5.93
CA ALA A 8 -8.51 5.52 -6.93
C ALA A 8 -9.31 4.32 -6.40
N TRP A 9 -9.22 4.01 -5.10
CA TRP A 9 -9.96 2.92 -4.46
C TRP A 9 -11.47 3.21 -4.34
N LEU A 10 -11.85 4.45 -4.04
CA LEU A 10 -13.27 4.84 -3.99
C LEU A 10 -13.97 4.76 -5.36
N LEU A 11 -13.23 4.98 -6.46
CA LEU A 11 -13.76 4.91 -7.82
C LEU A 11 -13.97 3.48 -8.33
N PHE A 12 -13.23 2.48 -7.82
CA PHE A 12 -13.45 1.07 -8.17
C PHE A 12 -14.70 0.46 -7.52
N ALA A 13 -15.09 0.95 -6.34
CA ALA A 13 -16.29 0.49 -5.64
C ALA A 13 -17.60 0.94 -6.31
N ASP A 14 -17.59 2.03 -7.08
CA ASP A 14 -18.80 2.60 -7.72
C ASP A 14 -19.06 1.98 -9.11
N ASN A 15 -18.02 1.55 -9.83
CA ASN A 15 -18.15 1.07 -11.22
C ASN A 15 -18.55 -0.42 -11.36
N SER A 16 -18.60 -1.20 -10.27
CA SER A 16 -18.91 -2.63 -10.31
C SER A 16 -20.39 -2.98 -10.08
N VAL A 17 -21.26 -1.98 -9.85
CA VAL A 17 -22.70 -2.20 -9.53
C VAL A 17 -23.65 -1.98 -10.71
N GLN A 18 -23.19 -1.47 -11.86
CA GLN A 18 -24.05 -1.27 -13.04
C GLN A 18 -23.79 -2.26 -14.18
N LYS A 19 -24.33 -3.48 -14.04
CA LYS A 19 -25.02 -4.30 -15.06
C LYS A 19 -24.92 -5.79 -14.72
N ILE A 20 -25.87 -6.28 -13.94
CA ILE A 20 -26.32 -7.67 -14.07
C ILE A 20 -27.76 -7.59 -14.58
N VAL A 21 -27.89 -7.62 -15.91
CA VAL A 21 -29.17 -7.88 -16.56
C VAL A 21 -29.42 -9.38 -16.40
N THR A 22 -30.47 -9.71 -15.66
CA THR A 22 -30.97 -11.07 -15.49
C THR A 22 -31.61 -11.57 -16.79
N GLU A 23 -31.01 -12.58 -17.42
CA GLU A 23 -31.71 -13.51 -18.30
C GLU A 23 -31.62 -14.92 -17.72
N PRO A 24 -32.72 -15.69 -17.67
CA PRO A 24 -32.71 -17.05 -17.17
C PRO A 24 -32.19 -18.01 -18.25
N ALA A 25 -31.18 -18.81 -17.90
CA ALA A 25 -30.63 -19.85 -18.76
C ALA A 25 -31.54 -21.09 -18.78
N THR A 26 -32.13 -21.39 -19.94
CA THR A 26 -32.65 -22.71 -20.30
C THR A 26 -31.51 -23.59 -20.83
N ALA A 27 -31.45 -24.82 -20.33
CA ALA A 27 -30.44 -25.82 -20.70
C ALA A 27 -30.77 -26.49 -22.04
N GLU A 28 -29.81 -26.55 -22.96
CA GLU A 28 -29.81 -27.55 -24.05
C GLU A 28 -28.38 -27.91 -24.49
N GLN A 29 -28.17 -29.19 -24.78
CA GLN A 29 -26.87 -29.85 -24.94
C GLN A 29 -26.31 -29.79 -26.38
N ALA A 30 -24.97 -29.66 -26.45
CA ALA A 30 -24.00 -30.31 -27.35
C ALA A 30 -24.01 -30.10 -28.89
N LYS A 31 -22.94 -29.50 -29.43
CA LYS A 31 -21.91 -30.18 -30.29
C LYS A 31 -20.79 -29.21 -30.75
N PRO A 32 -19.58 -29.69 -31.11
CA PRO A 32 -18.43 -28.87 -31.47
C PRO A 32 -18.09 -28.83 -32.98
N ALA A 33 -17.17 -27.90 -33.32
CA ALA A 33 -16.36 -27.71 -34.53
C ALA A 33 -16.83 -26.61 -35.51
N GLU A 34 -16.00 -25.58 -35.77
CA GLU A 34 -14.99 -25.58 -36.85
C GLU A 34 -14.11 -24.32 -36.84
N LEU A 35 -12.84 -24.51 -37.22
CA LEU A 35 -11.86 -23.49 -37.59
C LEU A 35 -12.28 -22.77 -38.88
N GLY A 36 -12.07 -21.46 -38.97
CA GLY A 36 -12.07 -20.82 -40.29
C GLY A 36 -11.99 -19.30 -40.36
N GLN A 37 -10.80 -18.82 -40.73
CA GLN A 37 -10.54 -17.71 -41.66
C GLN A 37 -10.35 -16.27 -41.14
N LYS A 38 -9.13 -15.80 -41.47
CA LYS A 38 -8.57 -14.44 -41.52
C LYS A 38 -9.35 -13.51 -42.45
N LYS A 39 -9.38 -12.20 -42.12
CA LYS A 39 -9.22 -11.07 -43.07
C LYS A 39 -8.94 -9.74 -42.30
N PRO A 40 -8.53 -8.63 -42.98
CA PRO A 40 -7.24 -7.97 -42.75
C PRO A 40 -7.40 -6.51 -42.24
N PRO A 41 -6.33 -5.69 -42.12
CA PRO A 41 -6.33 -4.49 -41.28
C PRO A 41 -6.92 -3.27 -42.01
N ILE A 42 -7.56 -2.40 -41.22
CA ILE A 42 -8.09 -1.11 -41.67
C ILE A 42 -6.98 -0.05 -41.55
N ALA A 43 -6.74 0.63 -42.67
CA ALA A 43 -5.77 1.71 -42.80
C ALA A 43 -6.29 3.04 -42.22
N LEU A 44 -5.38 3.80 -41.61
CA LEU A 44 -5.54 5.21 -41.24
C LEU A 44 -5.31 6.10 -42.47
N PRO A 45 -6.09 7.18 -42.67
CA PRO A 45 -5.71 8.24 -43.59
C PRO A 45 -4.82 9.27 -42.88
N GLN A 46 -3.62 9.48 -43.46
CA GLN A 46 -2.83 10.69 -43.31
C GLN A 46 -3.47 11.83 -44.11
N SER A 47 -3.47 13.04 -43.56
CA SER A 47 -3.67 14.27 -44.32
C SER A 47 -2.67 15.31 -43.84
N ASP A 48 -1.64 15.53 -44.65
CA ASP A 48 -0.82 16.73 -44.67
C ASP A 48 -1.68 17.94 -45.02
N GLN A 49 -1.58 19.05 -44.27
CA GLN A 49 -1.63 20.39 -44.84
C GLN A 49 -0.75 21.37 -44.06
N ASN A 50 0.34 21.76 -44.72
CA ASN A 50 1.13 22.96 -44.49
C ASN A 50 0.27 24.22 -44.66
N ILE A 51 0.36 25.18 -43.73
CA ILE A 51 0.27 26.62 -44.05
C ILE A 51 1.29 27.40 -43.21
N HIS A 52 2.16 28.12 -43.93
CA HIS A 52 3.06 29.17 -43.46
C HIS A 52 2.37 30.25 -42.64
N THR A 53 2.96 30.72 -41.53
CA THR A 53 3.11 32.17 -41.31
C THR A 53 4.37 32.50 -40.51
N LYS A 54 5.19 33.37 -41.08
CA LYS A 54 6.30 34.11 -40.46
C LYS A 54 5.84 34.85 -39.20
N SER A 55 6.67 34.82 -38.16
CA SER A 55 6.87 35.93 -37.22
C SER A 55 8.14 35.62 -36.44
N GLU A 56 9.15 36.45 -36.64
CA GLU A 56 10.42 36.46 -35.91
C GLU A 56 10.25 37.48 -34.78
N PRO A 57 10.31 37.07 -33.50
CA PRO A 57 10.52 37.99 -32.39
C PRO A 57 11.92 37.80 -31.82
N ALA A 58 12.57 38.94 -31.61
CA ALA A 58 13.86 39.15 -30.97
C ALA A 58 14.28 38.10 -29.93
N GLU A 59 15.48 37.55 -30.13
CA GLU A 59 16.24 36.80 -29.13
C GLU A 59 16.42 37.65 -27.86
N LEU A 60 15.56 37.44 -26.88
CA LEU A 60 15.94 37.60 -25.48
C LEU A 60 16.82 36.41 -25.15
N GLN A 61 18.12 36.67 -24.95
CA GLN A 61 19.05 35.72 -24.33
C GLN A 61 18.56 35.41 -22.91
N GLN A 62 17.59 34.49 -22.81
CA GLN A 62 17.40 33.69 -21.63
C GLN A 62 18.68 32.88 -21.47
N SER A 63 19.49 33.27 -20.49
CA SER A 63 20.47 32.40 -19.88
C SER A 63 19.75 31.12 -19.45
N SER A 64 19.71 30.13 -20.35
CA SER A 64 19.31 28.78 -20.02
C SER A 64 20.42 28.21 -19.15
N VAL A 65 20.37 28.55 -17.86
CA VAL A 65 20.97 27.71 -16.84
C VAL A 65 20.21 26.40 -17.01
N LYS A 66 20.81 25.46 -17.74
CA LYS A 66 20.35 24.07 -17.70
C LYS A 66 20.26 23.75 -16.22
N PRO A 67 19.08 23.40 -15.67
CA PRO A 67 19.06 22.84 -14.34
C PRO A 67 20.04 21.67 -14.39
N GLU A 68 21.05 21.68 -13.52
CA GLU A 68 21.87 20.50 -13.31
C GLU A 68 20.90 19.32 -13.18
N PRO A 69 21.15 18.21 -13.87
CA PRO A 69 20.34 17.04 -13.65
C PRO A 69 20.45 16.77 -12.16
N ARG A 70 19.33 16.92 -11.44
CA ARG A 70 19.16 16.29 -10.13
C ARG A 70 19.32 14.81 -10.43
N VAL A 71 20.56 14.31 -10.45
CA VAL A 71 20.83 12.95 -10.01
C VAL A 71 20.09 12.90 -8.69
N SER A 72 19.00 12.14 -8.68
CA SER A 72 18.11 12.18 -7.54
C SER A 72 18.97 11.78 -6.35
N LEU A 73 18.80 12.43 -5.19
CA LEU A 73 19.47 11.99 -3.97
C LEU A 73 19.30 10.47 -3.79
N ILE A 74 18.18 9.92 -4.28
CA ILE A 74 17.84 8.50 -4.34
C ILE A 74 18.83 7.64 -5.15
N GLU A 75 19.41 8.14 -6.25
CA GLU A 75 20.42 7.40 -7.04
C GLU A 75 21.77 7.36 -6.34
N GLN A 76 22.21 8.47 -5.73
CA GLN A 76 23.42 8.49 -4.89
C GLN A 76 23.22 7.63 -3.63
N TRP A 77 22.03 7.72 -3.04
CA TRP A 77 21.60 6.93 -1.89
C TRP A 77 21.65 5.43 -2.19
N ARG A 78 21.24 5.03 -3.41
CA ARG A 78 21.29 3.64 -3.87
C ARG A 78 22.70 3.08 -3.88
N GLU A 79 23.66 3.78 -4.47
CA GLU A 79 25.03 3.27 -4.59
C GLU A 79 25.70 3.09 -3.21
N GLU A 80 25.43 3.99 -2.26
CA GLU A 80 26.00 3.93 -0.92
C GLU A 80 25.34 2.85 -0.05
N MET A 81 24.01 2.70 -0.09
CA MET A 81 23.28 1.67 0.68
C MET A 81 23.66 0.25 0.28
N LEU A 82 23.92 0.00 -1.01
CA LEU A 82 24.41 -1.30 -1.47
C LEU A 82 25.75 -1.69 -0.83
N SER A 83 26.51 -0.72 -0.29
CA SER A 83 27.81 -0.95 0.33
C SER A 83 27.78 -1.03 1.86
N SER A 84 26.66 -0.70 2.53
CA SER A 84 26.60 -0.59 3.99
C SER A 84 26.55 -1.95 4.70
N GLY A 85 25.99 -2.96 4.04
CA GLY A 85 25.80 -4.29 4.63
C GLY A 85 24.75 -4.32 5.75
N SER A 86 23.87 -3.33 5.82
CA SER A 86 22.75 -3.26 6.78
C SER A 86 21.47 -3.84 6.17
N ALA A 87 20.73 -4.65 6.92
CA ALA A 87 19.45 -5.21 6.48
C ALA A 87 18.41 -4.09 6.27
N GLU A 88 18.42 -3.07 7.14
CA GLU A 88 17.54 -1.91 7.07
C GLU A 88 17.83 -1.05 5.83
N ASP A 89 19.10 -0.85 5.47
CA ASP A 89 19.43 -0.10 4.26
C ASP A 89 18.96 -0.84 2.99
N LEU A 90 19.20 -2.15 2.91
CA LEU A 90 18.71 -2.97 1.80
C LEU A 90 17.18 -2.98 1.73
N LEU A 91 16.51 -2.98 2.87
CA LEU A 91 15.05 -2.89 2.94
C LEU A 91 14.54 -1.56 2.41
N VAL A 92 15.19 -0.45 2.79
CA VAL A 92 14.81 0.88 2.29
C VAL A 92 15.05 0.98 0.78
N LEU A 93 16.16 0.44 0.26
CA LEU A 93 16.37 0.34 -1.18
C LEU A 93 15.30 -0.46 -1.89
N ALA A 94 14.92 -1.62 -1.34
CA ALA A 94 13.88 -2.45 -1.92
C ALA A 94 12.54 -1.70 -2.01
N SER A 95 12.19 -0.89 -1.01
CA SER A 95 10.96 -0.08 -1.01
C SER A 95 10.90 0.96 -2.13
N LEU A 96 12.05 1.41 -2.62
CA LEU A 96 12.18 2.47 -3.63
C LEU A 96 12.46 1.93 -5.02
N GLU A 97 12.88 0.67 -5.10
CA GLU A 97 13.20 0.01 -6.35
C GLU A 97 11.93 -0.18 -7.19
N GLY A 98 11.95 0.30 -8.43
CA GLY A 98 10.89 0.08 -9.41
C GLY A 98 11.03 -1.25 -10.17
N ASP A 99 12.26 -1.75 -10.32
CA ASP A 99 12.56 -3.04 -10.94
C ASP A 99 12.22 -4.21 -10.00
N GLU A 100 11.31 -5.08 -10.42
CA GLU A 100 10.79 -6.13 -9.54
C GLU A 100 11.83 -7.20 -9.20
N ASP A 101 12.75 -7.52 -10.11
CA ASP A 101 13.77 -8.55 -9.92
C ASP A 101 14.86 -8.04 -8.96
N LEU A 102 15.29 -6.79 -9.12
CA LEU A 102 16.25 -6.17 -8.19
C LEU A 102 15.62 -5.95 -6.82
N ARG A 103 14.32 -5.60 -6.75
CA ARG A 103 13.60 -5.50 -5.47
C ARG A 103 13.60 -6.84 -4.75
N GLU A 104 13.31 -7.94 -5.47
CA GLU A 104 13.37 -9.29 -4.91
C GLU A 104 14.75 -9.58 -4.34
N GLN A 105 15.80 -9.36 -5.13
CA GLN A 105 17.18 -9.59 -4.68
C GLN A 105 17.48 -8.83 -3.37
N LEU A 106 17.17 -7.53 -3.31
CA LEU A 106 17.42 -6.70 -2.13
C LEU A 106 16.67 -7.20 -0.89
N LEU A 107 15.39 -7.61 -1.04
CA LEU A 107 14.60 -8.14 0.07
C LEU A 107 15.17 -9.45 0.62
N PHE A 108 15.59 -10.37 -0.26
CA PHE A 108 16.15 -11.63 0.18
C PHE A 108 17.57 -11.49 0.73
N GLU A 109 18.37 -10.55 0.23
CA GLU A 109 19.65 -10.18 0.86
C GLU A 109 19.44 -9.59 2.26
N ALA A 110 18.47 -8.67 2.42
CA ALA A 110 18.08 -8.15 3.73
C ALA A 110 17.65 -9.28 4.69
N LEU A 111 16.86 -10.24 4.21
CA LEU A 111 16.41 -11.40 4.98
C LEU A 111 17.58 -12.31 5.41
N MET A 112 18.60 -12.46 4.57
CA MET A 112 19.79 -13.22 4.94
C MET A 112 20.63 -12.52 6.01
N LEU A 113 20.68 -11.19 5.99
CA LEU A 113 21.42 -10.40 6.97
C LEU A 113 20.71 -10.37 8.33
N ASP A 114 19.40 -10.18 8.35
CA ASP A 114 18.60 -10.23 9.57
C ASP A 114 17.29 -11.05 9.39
N PRO A 115 17.38 -12.38 9.58
CA PRO A 115 16.21 -13.25 9.44
C PRO A 115 15.17 -13.06 10.56
N GLN A 116 15.50 -12.32 11.63
CA GLN A 116 14.63 -12.07 12.77
C GLN A 116 14.03 -10.65 12.75
N ASN A 117 14.17 -9.92 11.63
CA ASN A 117 13.53 -8.63 11.45
C ASN A 117 12.07 -8.82 10.99
N THR A 118 11.10 -8.36 11.78
CA THR A 118 9.66 -8.48 11.47
C THR A 118 9.27 -7.75 10.19
N LEU A 119 9.82 -6.54 9.98
CA LEU A 119 9.53 -5.73 8.81
C LEU A 119 10.08 -6.36 7.53
N VAL A 120 11.31 -6.91 7.57
CA VAL A 120 11.90 -7.63 6.44
C VAL A 120 11.04 -8.85 6.08
N ASN A 121 10.69 -9.69 7.06
CA ASN A 121 9.84 -10.85 6.84
C ASN A 121 8.46 -10.44 6.27
N PHE A 122 7.86 -9.38 6.80
CA PHE A 122 6.61 -8.83 6.27
C PHE A 122 6.71 -8.39 4.81
N MET A 123 7.78 -7.68 4.45
CA MET A 123 8.00 -7.21 3.08
C MET A 123 8.28 -8.34 2.10
N VAL A 124 9.03 -9.37 2.52
CA VAL A 124 9.25 -10.58 1.72
C VAL A 124 7.92 -11.30 1.48
N ILE A 125 7.06 -11.43 2.49
CA ILE A 125 5.74 -12.05 2.33
C ILE A 125 4.85 -11.26 1.36
N GLU A 126 4.79 -9.93 1.48
CA GLU A 126 4.04 -9.07 0.53
C GLU A 126 4.57 -9.25 -0.90
N HIS A 127 5.89 -9.32 -1.09
CA HIS A 127 6.50 -9.62 -2.39
C HIS A 127 6.09 -11.01 -2.91
N CYS A 128 6.16 -12.03 -2.06
CA CYS A 128 5.78 -13.39 -2.42
C CYS A 128 4.30 -13.53 -2.75
N LEU A 129 3.43 -12.73 -2.14
CA LEU A 129 2.06 -12.64 -2.59
C LEU A 129 1.96 -11.97 -3.97
N ALA A 130 2.70 -10.90 -4.25
CA ALA A 130 2.67 -10.28 -5.58
C ALA A 130 3.27 -11.18 -6.67
N LYS A 131 4.21 -12.06 -6.30
CA LYS A 131 5.01 -12.91 -7.22
C LYS A 131 5.04 -14.37 -6.77
N PRO A 132 3.93 -15.11 -6.88
CA PRO A 132 3.85 -16.50 -6.40
C PRO A 132 4.80 -17.47 -7.13
N ASN A 133 5.32 -17.09 -8.31
CA ASN A 133 6.25 -17.91 -9.09
C ASN A 133 7.74 -17.62 -8.79
N SER A 134 8.06 -16.70 -7.87
CA SER A 134 9.45 -16.47 -7.46
C SER A 134 10.02 -17.74 -6.85
N THR A 135 11.25 -18.09 -7.24
CA THR A 135 11.97 -19.27 -6.72
C THR A 135 12.30 -19.16 -5.23
N HIS A 136 12.27 -17.94 -4.69
CA HIS A 136 12.57 -17.66 -3.30
C HIS A 136 11.32 -17.67 -2.41
N CYS A 137 10.13 -17.71 -3.01
CA CYS A 137 8.86 -17.73 -2.31
C CYS A 137 8.42 -19.17 -2.05
N GLY A 138 8.53 -19.60 -0.78
CA GLY A 138 8.07 -20.90 -0.31
C GLY A 138 7.11 -20.78 0.88
N PRO A 139 6.40 -21.86 1.22
CA PRO A 139 5.40 -21.84 2.29
C PRO A 139 6.01 -21.49 3.67
N HIS A 140 7.28 -21.86 3.90
CA HIS A 140 7.99 -21.58 5.14
C HIS A 140 8.09 -20.08 5.47
N VAL A 141 8.10 -19.19 4.48
CA VAL A 141 8.20 -17.74 4.69
C VAL A 141 6.99 -17.22 5.50
N PHE A 142 5.81 -17.80 5.29
CA PHE A 142 4.58 -17.42 6.00
C PHE A 142 4.54 -17.92 7.45
N ASP A 143 5.32 -18.96 7.77
CA ASP A 143 5.39 -19.51 9.12
C ASP A 143 6.32 -18.72 10.03
N VAL A 144 7.45 -18.21 9.49
CA VAL A 144 8.44 -17.45 10.27
C VAL A 144 7.82 -16.21 10.91
N LEU A 145 7.10 -15.38 10.14
CA LEU A 145 6.46 -14.18 10.70
C LEU A 145 5.38 -14.53 11.74
N ALA A 146 4.71 -15.67 11.60
CA ALA A 146 3.71 -16.15 12.56
C ALA A 146 4.33 -16.62 13.88
N GLU A 147 5.56 -17.13 13.86
CA GLU A 147 6.31 -17.45 15.06
C GLU A 147 6.79 -16.17 15.78
N MET A 148 7.19 -15.15 15.01
CA MET A 148 7.71 -13.89 15.55
C MET A 148 6.61 -12.97 16.09
N ASP A 149 5.50 -12.84 15.36
CA ASP A 149 4.42 -11.90 15.67
C ASP A 149 3.02 -12.51 15.49
N GLY A 150 2.83 -13.72 16.00
CA GLY A 150 1.56 -14.46 15.87
C GLY A 150 0.33 -13.81 16.51
N ASN A 151 0.50 -12.73 17.28
CA ASN A 151 -0.58 -11.95 17.89
C ASN A 151 -1.06 -10.80 16.99
N ASN A 152 -0.34 -10.47 15.92
CA ASN A 152 -0.73 -9.48 14.93
C ASN A 152 -1.68 -10.10 13.89
N GLY A 153 -2.88 -9.53 13.76
CA GLY A 153 -3.91 -10.04 12.87
C GLY A 153 -3.50 -10.08 11.40
N LEU A 154 -2.61 -9.18 10.97
CA LEU A 154 -2.17 -9.16 9.56
C LEU A 154 -1.34 -10.39 9.20
N VAL A 155 -0.67 -11.00 10.18
CA VAL A 155 0.10 -12.24 9.97
C VAL A 155 -0.81 -13.41 9.63
N ARG A 156 -1.97 -13.48 10.30
CA ARG A 156 -3.02 -14.47 10.01
C ARG A 156 -3.71 -14.21 8.68
N ASP A 157 -3.86 -12.95 8.30
CA ASP A 157 -4.41 -12.57 7.00
C ASP A 157 -3.54 -13.10 5.85
N PHE A 158 -2.20 -13.09 5.99
CA PHE A 158 -1.33 -13.70 4.97
C PHE A 158 -1.57 -15.19 4.80
N LYS A 159 -1.70 -15.94 5.91
CA LYS A 159 -2.02 -17.38 5.85
C LYS A 159 -3.37 -17.64 5.20
N ALA A 160 -4.37 -16.79 5.49
CA ALA A 160 -5.67 -16.89 4.85
C ALA A 160 -5.58 -16.68 3.33
N VAL A 161 -4.85 -15.65 2.88
CA VAL A 161 -4.63 -15.37 1.45
C VAL A 161 -3.87 -16.50 0.77
N GLN A 162 -2.81 -17.03 1.40
CA GLN A 162 -2.04 -18.15 0.88
C GLN A 162 -2.91 -19.39 0.70
N ALA A 163 -3.60 -19.83 1.76
CA ALA A 163 -4.49 -20.99 1.71
C ALA A 163 -5.57 -20.85 0.62
N TYR A 164 -6.17 -19.67 0.48
CA TYR A 164 -7.18 -19.43 -0.54
C TYR A 164 -6.62 -19.55 -1.96
N ARG A 165 -5.40 -19.04 -2.20
CA ARG A 165 -4.72 -19.16 -3.49
C ARG A 165 -4.33 -20.59 -3.83
N ASP A 166 -3.98 -21.38 -2.82
CA ASP A 166 -3.71 -22.81 -2.97
C ASP A 166 -4.98 -23.65 -3.16
N GLY A 167 -6.16 -23.02 -3.13
CA GLY A 167 -7.46 -23.66 -3.29
C GLY A 167 -8.01 -24.28 -2.01
N ASP A 168 -7.33 -24.12 -0.87
CA ASP A 168 -7.79 -24.56 0.44
C ASP A 168 -8.67 -23.48 1.09
N VAL A 169 -9.91 -23.39 0.58
CA VAL A 169 -10.91 -22.43 1.03
C VAL A 169 -11.25 -22.61 2.51
N ASP A 170 -11.24 -23.84 3.02
CA ASP A 170 -11.57 -24.12 4.42
C ASP A 170 -10.45 -23.63 5.36
N ALA A 171 -9.17 -23.90 5.05
CA ALA A 171 -8.05 -23.39 5.82
C ALA A 171 -7.94 -21.85 5.76
N ALA A 172 -8.32 -21.26 4.62
CA ALA A 172 -8.39 -19.81 4.47
C ALA A 172 -9.42 -19.20 5.43
N LEU A 173 -10.62 -19.77 5.49
CA LEU A 173 -11.69 -19.33 6.39
C LEU A 173 -11.28 -19.47 7.86
N VAL A 174 -10.63 -20.58 8.23
CA VAL A 174 -10.12 -20.80 9.59
C VAL A 174 -9.08 -19.74 9.96
N SER A 175 -8.09 -19.51 9.10
CA SER A 175 -7.03 -18.52 9.35
C SER A 175 -7.57 -17.09 9.49
N LEU A 176 -8.55 -16.73 8.65
CA LEU A 176 -9.23 -15.44 8.73
C LEU A 176 -10.12 -15.33 9.99
N GLY A 177 -10.69 -16.44 10.45
CA GLY A 177 -11.43 -16.52 11.70
C GLY A 177 -10.55 -16.31 12.93
N GLU A 178 -9.33 -16.88 12.93
CA GLU A 178 -8.35 -16.66 14.00
C GLU A 178 -7.95 -15.18 14.12
N SER A 179 -7.86 -14.48 12.98
CA SER A 179 -7.49 -13.06 12.92
C SER A 179 -8.54 -12.12 13.50
N LEU A 180 -9.75 -12.59 13.80
CA LEU A 180 -10.80 -11.78 14.45
C LEU A 180 -10.47 -11.42 15.91
N SER A 181 -9.68 -12.26 16.58
CA SER A 181 -9.41 -12.16 18.02
C SER A 181 -8.13 -11.42 18.37
N THR A 182 -7.37 -10.99 17.36
CA THR A 182 -6.08 -10.31 17.55
C THR A 182 -6.27 -8.89 18.07
N LYS A 183 -5.36 -8.46 18.96
CA LYS A 183 -5.43 -7.14 19.60
C LYS A 183 -4.91 -6.01 18.72
N VAL A 184 -4.04 -6.33 17.77
CA VAL A 184 -3.37 -5.37 16.89
C VAL A 184 -3.40 -5.85 15.45
N ALA A 185 -3.49 -4.91 14.51
CA ALA A 185 -3.25 -5.12 13.10
C ALA A 185 -2.19 -4.11 12.64
N ASP A 186 -0.93 -4.51 12.71
CA ASP A 186 0.23 -3.68 12.38
C ASP A 186 0.80 -4.11 11.02
N ASP A 187 0.82 -3.18 10.06
CA ASP A 187 1.46 -3.36 8.74
C ASP A 187 2.93 -2.91 8.75
N TYR A 188 3.46 -2.68 9.96
CA TYR A 188 4.83 -2.29 10.25
C TYR A 188 5.23 -0.98 9.58
N GLN A 189 4.25 -0.12 9.26
CA GLN A 189 4.51 1.16 8.63
C GLN A 189 5.40 2.05 9.49
N TRP A 190 5.24 2.02 10.82
CA TRP A 190 6.09 2.79 11.74
C TRP A 190 7.54 2.28 11.77
N GLN A 191 7.76 0.97 11.67
CA GLN A 191 9.11 0.40 11.58
C GLN A 191 9.78 0.83 10.27
N HIS A 192 9.01 0.87 9.18
CA HIS A 192 9.51 1.34 7.90
C HIS A 192 9.85 2.84 7.93
N ILE A 193 9.02 3.66 8.57
CA ILE A 193 9.30 5.07 8.86
C ILE A 193 10.59 5.23 9.68
N SER A 194 10.80 4.39 10.71
CA SER A 194 12.05 4.38 11.47
C SER A 194 13.24 4.07 10.56
N ALA A 195 13.19 2.97 9.81
CA ALA A 195 14.28 2.54 8.93
C ALA A 195 14.69 3.62 7.91
N VAL A 196 13.71 4.25 7.26
CA VAL A 196 13.97 5.37 6.33
C VAL A 196 14.54 6.58 7.08
N GLY A 197 13.97 6.93 8.24
CA GLY A 197 14.42 8.07 9.03
C GLY A 197 15.84 7.90 9.58
N ASP A 198 16.20 6.69 10.02
CA ASP A 198 17.52 6.36 10.51
C ASP A 198 18.54 6.41 9.36
N ALA A 199 18.22 5.82 8.22
CA ALA A 199 19.03 5.90 7.00
C ALA A 199 19.30 7.34 6.54
N LEU A 200 18.30 8.24 6.62
CA LEU A 200 18.49 9.66 6.28
C LEU A 200 19.34 10.38 7.34
N THR A 201 19.12 10.09 8.63
CA THR A 201 19.84 10.72 9.75
C THR A 201 21.32 10.35 9.72
N GLU A 202 21.67 9.10 9.45
CA GLU A 202 23.06 8.63 9.33
C GLU A 202 23.85 9.36 8.23
N ARG A 203 23.13 9.89 7.24
CA ARG A 203 23.69 10.69 6.14
C ARG A 203 23.72 12.19 6.43
N GLY A 204 23.41 12.58 7.66
CA GLY A 204 23.43 13.97 8.12
C GLY A 204 22.21 14.78 7.72
N ALA A 205 21.10 14.14 7.30
CA ALA A 205 19.85 14.85 7.14
C ALA A 205 19.38 15.39 8.50
N GLU A 206 19.11 16.69 8.56
CA GLU A 206 18.50 17.29 9.75
C GLU A 206 17.03 16.90 9.82
N ARG A 207 16.52 16.61 11.03
CA ARG A 207 15.11 16.23 11.24
C ARG A 207 14.17 17.44 11.18
N ASP A 208 14.14 18.10 10.03
CA ASP A 208 13.30 19.25 9.72
C ASP A 208 12.04 18.84 8.92
N GLY A 209 11.29 19.83 8.43
CA GLY A 209 10.08 19.59 7.63
C GLY A 209 10.36 18.79 6.34
N LYS A 210 11.53 18.98 5.72
CA LYS A 210 11.94 18.27 4.50
C LYS A 210 12.25 16.81 4.82
N PHE A 211 12.93 16.53 5.93
CA PHE A 211 13.13 15.16 6.40
C PHE A 211 11.81 14.40 6.58
N ILE A 212 10.81 15.02 7.22
CA ILE A 212 9.49 14.39 7.38
C ILE A 212 8.81 14.16 6.03
N GLU A 213 8.87 15.11 5.11
CA GLU A 213 8.33 14.94 3.75
C GLU A 213 9.00 13.75 3.03
N GLU A 214 10.32 13.65 3.08
CA GLU A 214 11.08 12.57 2.44
C GLU A 214 10.76 11.21 3.05
N VAL A 215 10.72 11.09 4.38
CA VAL A 215 10.35 9.85 5.08
C VAL A 215 8.94 9.39 4.71
N LEU A 216 7.96 10.30 4.77
CA LEU A 216 6.56 9.96 4.46
C LEU A 216 6.39 9.62 2.98
N SER A 217 7.06 10.34 2.08
CA SER A 217 7.04 10.07 0.64
C SER A 217 7.59 8.67 0.33
N ALA A 218 8.78 8.35 0.83
CA ALA A 218 9.43 7.05 0.62
C ALA A 218 8.60 5.88 1.17
N THR A 219 7.96 6.07 2.33
CA THR A 219 7.18 5.01 2.97
C THR A 219 5.77 4.84 2.38
N SER A 220 5.23 5.85 1.69
CA SER A 220 3.89 5.83 1.07
C SER A 220 3.80 5.10 -0.27
N ALA A 221 4.94 4.80 -0.92
CA ALA A 221 4.97 4.19 -2.25
C ALA A 221 4.53 2.70 -2.27
N ARG A 222 4.31 2.09 -1.11
CA ARG A 222 4.04 0.66 -0.96
C ARG A 222 2.63 0.31 -1.41
N LYS A 223 2.55 -0.74 -2.24
CA LYS A 223 1.30 -1.46 -2.54
C LYS A 223 1.24 -2.70 -1.64
N SER A 224 0.06 -3.04 -1.12
CA SER A 224 -0.15 -4.29 -0.39
C SER A 224 -0.99 -5.23 -1.24
N GLU A 225 -0.38 -6.34 -1.64
CA GLU A 225 -1.07 -7.39 -2.40
C GLU A 225 -2.05 -8.11 -1.49
N ARG A 226 -1.68 -8.32 -0.22
CA ARG A 226 -2.55 -8.91 0.81
C ARG A 226 -3.91 -8.21 0.88
N MET A 227 -3.93 -6.87 0.91
CA MET A 227 -5.19 -6.12 1.00
C MET A 227 -6.10 -6.37 -0.21
N SER A 228 -5.52 -6.37 -1.41
CA SER A 228 -6.24 -6.61 -2.66
C SER A 228 -6.81 -8.03 -2.70
N GLU A 229 -6.01 -9.01 -2.32
CA GLU A 229 -6.41 -10.42 -2.28
C GLU A 229 -7.45 -10.72 -1.22
N MET A 230 -7.35 -10.11 -0.03
CA MET A 230 -8.37 -10.22 1.00
C MET A 230 -9.73 -9.71 0.51
N MET A 231 -9.74 -8.54 -0.15
CA MET A 231 -10.97 -7.98 -0.71
C MET A 231 -11.56 -8.90 -1.78
N ARG A 232 -10.72 -9.40 -2.70
CA ARG A 232 -11.12 -10.33 -3.76
C ARG A 232 -11.72 -11.61 -3.17
N MET A 233 -11.02 -12.27 -2.26
CA MET A 233 -11.45 -13.49 -1.57
C MET A 233 -12.81 -13.29 -0.89
N CYS A 234 -12.96 -12.21 -0.12
CA CYS A 234 -14.24 -11.90 0.52
C CYS A 234 -15.36 -11.68 -0.51
N GLN A 235 -15.12 -10.90 -1.57
CA GLN A 235 -16.11 -10.64 -2.61
C GLN A 235 -16.57 -11.90 -3.34
N GLU A 236 -15.63 -12.78 -3.71
CA GLU A 236 -15.94 -14.06 -4.37
C GLU A 236 -16.80 -14.98 -3.50
N GLN A 237 -16.63 -14.90 -2.17
CA GLN A 237 -17.32 -15.78 -1.21
C GLN A 237 -18.59 -15.14 -0.60
N MET A 238 -19.08 -14.01 -1.10
CA MET A 238 -20.22 -13.28 -0.51
C MET A 238 -21.55 -14.06 -0.45
N SER A 239 -21.72 -15.05 -1.33
CA SER A 239 -22.88 -15.94 -1.33
C SER A 239 -22.87 -16.93 -0.16
N ASN A 240 -21.71 -17.22 0.42
CA ASN A 240 -21.54 -18.08 1.59
C ASN A 240 -21.69 -17.26 2.88
N SER A 241 -22.63 -17.63 3.74
CA SER A 241 -22.92 -16.88 4.97
C SER A 241 -21.76 -16.87 5.96
N LEU A 242 -21.02 -17.98 6.09
CA LEU A 242 -19.88 -18.05 7.02
C LEU A 242 -18.77 -17.10 6.57
N TRP A 243 -18.46 -17.10 5.29
CA TRP A 243 -17.48 -16.18 4.71
C TRP A 243 -17.89 -14.72 4.88
N ARG A 244 -19.16 -14.40 4.61
CA ARG A 244 -19.68 -13.05 4.81
C ARG A 244 -19.55 -12.59 6.26
N ASP A 245 -19.88 -13.45 7.23
CA ASP A 245 -19.80 -13.11 8.65
C ASP A 245 -18.34 -12.94 9.11
N ILE A 246 -17.43 -13.82 8.66
CA ILE A 246 -15.99 -13.71 8.96
C ILE A 246 -15.38 -12.46 8.31
N CYS A 247 -15.67 -12.17 7.03
CA CYS A 247 -15.20 -10.98 6.34
C CYS A 247 -15.72 -9.69 6.99
N PHE A 248 -16.99 -9.67 7.40
CA PHE A 248 -17.56 -8.57 8.18
C PHE A 248 -16.85 -8.41 9.52
N GLY A 249 -16.69 -9.51 10.27
CA GLY A 249 -15.99 -9.51 11.56
C GLY A 249 -14.54 -9.02 11.42
N ARG A 250 -13.83 -9.46 10.39
CA ARG A 250 -12.44 -9.05 10.16
C ARG A 250 -12.36 -7.58 9.79
N GLY A 251 -13.28 -7.10 8.96
CA GLY A 251 -13.41 -5.69 8.65
C GLY A 251 -13.60 -4.83 9.91
N LEU A 252 -14.45 -5.27 10.85
CA LEU A 252 -14.59 -4.59 12.13
C LEU A 252 -13.32 -4.59 12.96
N ALA A 253 -12.61 -5.71 13.04
CA ALA A 253 -11.35 -5.81 13.76
C ALA A 253 -10.32 -4.82 13.18
N LEU A 254 -10.08 -4.88 11.86
CA LEU A 254 -9.16 -3.98 11.15
C LEU A 254 -9.49 -2.49 11.37
N SER A 255 -10.77 -2.12 11.30
CA SER A 255 -11.18 -0.72 11.52
C SER A 255 -10.89 -0.18 12.93
N ARG A 256 -10.71 -1.08 13.92
CA ARG A 256 -10.51 -0.72 15.33
C ARG A 256 -9.07 -0.88 15.78
N THR A 257 -8.39 -1.92 15.27
CA THR A 257 -7.05 -2.33 15.73
C THR A 257 -5.96 -2.06 14.70
N GLY A 258 -6.31 -1.57 13.51
CA GLY A 258 -5.36 -1.16 12.49
C GLY A 258 -4.53 0.05 12.95
N LEU A 259 -3.20 -0.05 12.92
CA LEU A 259 -2.33 1.07 13.29
C LEU A 259 -2.21 2.12 12.18
N SER A 260 -2.26 1.71 10.91
CA SER A 260 -2.25 2.63 9.77
C SER A 260 -3.67 3.00 9.32
N MET A 261 -3.81 4.18 8.73
CA MET A 261 -5.05 4.64 8.11
C MET A 261 -5.49 3.72 6.98
N THR A 262 -4.54 3.23 6.16
CA THR A 262 -4.83 2.28 5.08
C THR A 262 -5.46 1.00 5.61
N THR A 263 -4.93 0.45 6.70
CA THR A 263 -5.47 -0.77 7.33
C THR A 263 -6.86 -0.53 7.93
N GLN A 264 -7.08 0.62 8.58
CA GLN A 264 -8.41 0.97 9.10
C GLN A 264 -9.44 1.14 7.97
N MET A 265 -9.06 1.79 6.87
CA MET A 265 -9.91 2.02 5.71
C MET A 265 -10.27 0.72 4.98
N LEU A 266 -9.31 -0.20 4.83
CA LEU A 266 -9.59 -1.55 4.36
C LEU A 266 -10.67 -2.21 5.23
N GLY A 267 -10.52 -2.13 6.56
CA GLY A 267 -11.49 -2.67 7.50
C GLY A 267 -12.91 -2.14 7.25
N HIS A 268 -13.07 -0.82 7.15
CA HIS A 268 -14.36 -0.22 6.81
C HIS A 268 -14.90 -0.68 5.45
N SER A 269 -14.04 -0.78 4.43
CA SER A 269 -14.43 -1.23 3.10
C SER A 269 -14.96 -2.67 3.13
N MET A 270 -14.25 -3.58 3.81
CA MET A 270 -14.70 -4.97 4.01
C MET A 270 -16.08 -5.05 4.68
N VAL A 271 -16.32 -4.22 5.71
CA VAL A 271 -17.63 -4.15 6.39
C VAL A 271 -18.72 -3.69 5.44
N VAL A 272 -18.47 -2.63 4.67
CA VAL A 272 -19.42 -2.08 3.68
C VAL A 272 -19.80 -3.14 2.64
N HIS A 273 -18.81 -3.85 2.11
CA HIS A 273 -19.02 -4.92 1.13
C HIS A 273 -19.74 -6.14 1.73
N SER A 274 -19.44 -6.51 2.98
CA SER A 274 -19.99 -7.70 3.64
C SER A 274 -21.37 -7.46 4.28
N SER A 275 -21.85 -6.20 4.34
CA SER A 275 -23.15 -5.83 4.92
C SER A 275 -24.35 -6.12 4.01
N ALA A 276 -24.27 -7.15 3.17
CA ALA A 276 -25.32 -7.51 2.22
C ALA A 276 -26.67 -7.70 2.96
N GLY A 277 -27.65 -6.83 2.64
CA GLY A 277 -28.99 -6.88 3.22
C GLY A 277 -29.31 -5.84 4.30
N SER A 278 -28.36 -4.99 4.72
CA SER A 278 -28.63 -3.87 5.63
C SER A 278 -28.09 -2.55 5.10
N GLU A 279 -28.98 -1.76 4.48
CA GLU A 279 -28.63 -0.44 3.97
C GLU A 279 -28.19 0.52 5.08
N ASP A 280 -28.83 0.44 6.25
CA ASP A 280 -28.48 1.27 7.41
C ASP A 280 -27.07 0.97 7.92
N LEU A 281 -26.68 -0.32 8.04
CA LEU A 281 -25.32 -0.70 8.42
C LEU A 281 -24.31 -0.21 7.38
N ARG A 282 -24.60 -0.42 6.09
CA ARG A 282 -23.74 0.04 5.00
C ARG A 282 -23.52 1.56 5.08
N LYS A 283 -24.59 2.34 5.22
CA LYS A 283 -24.54 3.80 5.35
C LYS A 283 -23.78 4.24 6.59
N HIS A 284 -23.97 3.56 7.72
CA HIS A 284 -23.25 3.84 8.96
C HIS A 284 -21.73 3.73 8.77
N TYR A 285 -21.24 2.62 8.23
CA TYR A 285 -19.80 2.41 8.04
C TYR A 285 -19.21 3.25 6.90
N MET A 286 -19.97 3.53 5.84
CA MET A 286 -19.56 4.50 4.83
C MET A 286 -19.35 5.90 5.44
N ASN A 287 -20.25 6.35 6.32
CA ASN A 287 -20.10 7.63 7.00
C ASN A 287 -18.90 7.67 7.94
N GLN A 288 -18.62 6.57 8.67
CA GLN A 288 -17.40 6.47 9.49
C GLN A 288 -16.13 6.57 8.63
N MET A 289 -16.08 5.81 7.52
CA MET A 289 -14.98 5.82 6.57
C MET A 289 -14.74 7.23 5.99
N LEU A 290 -15.80 7.93 5.58
CA LEU A 290 -15.73 9.31 5.11
C LEU A 290 -15.25 10.28 6.20
N GLY A 291 -15.74 10.13 7.43
CA GLY A 291 -15.31 10.92 8.58
C GLY A 291 -13.81 10.76 8.85
N LYS A 292 -13.32 9.52 8.84
CA LYS A 292 -11.90 9.20 9.01
C LYS A 292 -11.03 9.73 7.87
N SER A 293 -11.49 9.58 6.63
CA SER A 293 -10.81 10.14 5.46
C SER A 293 -10.68 11.67 5.55
N ASN A 294 -11.74 12.35 6.00
CA ASN A 294 -11.72 13.80 6.18
C ASN A 294 -10.81 14.24 7.34
N GLU A 295 -10.83 13.51 8.47
CA GLU A 295 -9.91 13.73 9.60
C GLU A 295 -8.45 13.60 9.12
N TYR A 296 -8.12 12.52 8.43
CA TYR A 296 -6.78 12.28 7.90
C TYR A 296 -6.34 13.37 6.90
N HIS A 297 -7.23 13.77 5.97
CA HIS A 297 -6.92 14.85 5.03
C HIS A 297 -6.67 16.20 5.76
N SER A 298 -7.47 16.50 6.78
CA SER A 298 -7.26 17.71 7.60
C SER A 298 -5.93 17.67 8.36
N LEU A 299 -5.55 16.52 8.92
CA LEU A 299 -4.25 16.33 9.58
C LEU A 299 -3.10 16.46 8.59
N SER A 300 -3.21 15.85 7.40
CA SER A 300 -2.20 15.95 6.35
C SER A 300 -1.98 17.39 5.88
N ASN A 301 -3.06 18.17 5.70
CA ASN A 301 -2.93 19.59 5.37
C ASN A 301 -2.26 20.37 6.51
N SER A 302 -2.65 20.11 7.77
CA SER A 302 -2.06 20.76 8.94
C SER A 302 -0.57 20.41 9.11
N LEU A 303 -0.19 19.16 8.85
CA LEU A 303 1.19 18.72 8.83
C LEU A 303 1.96 19.46 7.73
N SER A 304 1.40 19.56 6.52
CA SER A 304 2.05 20.31 5.44
C SER A 304 2.30 21.76 5.83
N ASP A 305 1.29 22.44 6.40
CA ASP A 305 1.35 23.86 6.70
C ASP A 305 2.29 24.18 7.88
N ARG A 306 2.27 23.34 8.93
CA ARG A 306 2.94 23.64 10.21
C ARG A 306 4.29 22.98 10.37
N VAL A 307 4.50 21.83 9.71
CA VAL A 307 5.71 21.02 9.81
C VAL A 307 6.52 21.12 8.52
N VAL A 308 5.97 20.65 7.39
CA VAL A 308 6.73 20.54 6.14
C VAL A 308 7.15 21.90 5.59
N ASN A 309 6.22 22.87 5.57
CA ASN A 309 6.48 24.21 5.02
C ASN A 309 7.12 25.17 6.05
N ASN A 310 7.43 24.72 7.26
CA ASN A 310 8.00 25.55 8.31
C ASN A 310 9.53 25.37 8.38
N GLU A 311 10.28 26.29 7.76
CA GLU A 311 11.75 26.24 7.68
C GLU A 311 12.46 26.27 9.05
N ASN A 312 11.79 26.74 10.11
CA ASN A 312 12.37 26.81 11.46
C ASN A 312 12.03 25.58 12.32
N TRP A 313 11.15 24.71 11.83
CA TRP A 313 10.73 23.55 12.58
C TRP A 313 11.77 22.44 12.50
N LYS A 314 12.12 21.87 13.66
CA LYS A 314 13.05 20.75 13.79
C LYS A 314 12.60 19.85 14.94
N LEU A 315 12.83 18.55 14.78
CA LEU A 315 12.70 17.57 15.84
C LEU A 315 14.06 17.28 16.49
N SER A 316 14.04 17.17 17.80
CA SER A 316 15.08 16.45 18.53
C SER A 316 14.91 14.94 18.38
N ASP A 317 15.99 14.20 18.64
CA ASP A 317 16.00 12.73 18.66
C ASP A 317 14.93 12.15 19.59
N GLN A 318 14.73 12.79 20.75
CA GLN A 318 13.70 12.38 21.71
C GLN A 318 12.30 12.53 21.12
N GLN A 319 12.02 13.64 20.43
CA GLN A 319 10.70 13.84 19.80
C GLN A 319 10.49 12.89 18.62
N TRP A 320 11.53 12.55 17.88
CA TRP A 320 11.47 11.51 16.85
C TRP A 320 11.09 10.14 17.43
N GLN A 321 11.74 9.73 18.52
CA GLN A 321 11.43 8.47 19.19
C GLN A 321 10.01 8.48 19.79
N GLU A 322 9.56 9.59 20.38
CA GLU A 322 8.19 9.74 20.89
C GLU A 322 7.15 9.65 19.77
N TYR A 323 7.45 10.21 18.58
CA TYR A 323 6.60 10.07 17.40
C TYR A 323 6.45 8.60 16.97
N LEU A 324 7.56 7.87 16.86
CA LEU A 324 7.56 6.44 16.51
C LEU A 324 6.82 5.61 17.58
N SER A 325 7.05 5.88 18.86
CA SER A 325 6.37 5.23 19.98
C SER A 325 4.86 5.49 19.91
N THR A 326 4.45 6.73 19.67
CA THR A 326 3.04 7.11 19.53
C THR A 326 2.39 6.37 18.37
N TYR A 327 3.09 6.22 17.23
CA TYR A 327 2.58 5.41 16.12
C TYR A 327 2.40 3.96 16.55
N SER A 328 3.45 3.31 17.07
CA SER A 328 3.42 1.89 17.42
C SER A 328 2.33 1.54 18.45
N GLU A 329 2.00 2.46 19.36
CA GLU A 329 1.02 2.23 20.43
C GLU A 329 -0.41 2.68 20.09
N ARG A 330 -0.54 3.78 19.34
CA ARG A 330 -1.82 4.49 19.16
C ARG A 330 -2.21 4.71 17.70
N GLY A 331 -1.32 4.37 16.77
CA GLY A 331 -1.53 4.46 15.34
C GLY A 331 -1.20 5.81 14.73
N GLU A 332 -1.26 5.83 13.40
CA GLU A 332 -0.82 6.90 12.52
C GLU A 332 -1.45 8.26 12.83
N MET A 333 -2.77 8.31 13.02
CA MET A 333 -3.48 9.58 13.24
C MET A 333 -3.00 10.30 14.51
N GLU A 334 -2.74 9.56 15.59
CA GLU A 334 -2.25 10.15 16.84
C GLU A 334 -0.78 10.57 16.71
N ALA A 335 0.03 9.81 15.97
CA ALA A 335 1.41 10.18 15.66
C ALA A 335 1.49 11.46 14.81
N LEU A 336 0.60 11.62 13.81
CA LEU A 336 0.50 12.85 13.03
C LEU A 336 0.07 14.04 13.90
N LYS A 337 -0.91 13.85 14.79
CA LYS A 337 -1.30 14.88 15.77
C LYS A 337 -0.10 15.28 16.63
N TYR A 338 0.68 14.32 17.12
CA TYR A 338 1.89 14.61 17.90
C TYR A 338 2.86 15.53 17.15
N LEU A 339 3.20 15.21 15.90
CA LEU A 339 4.11 16.06 15.09
C LEU A 339 3.56 17.47 14.89
N ILE A 340 2.26 17.59 14.62
CA ILE A 340 1.60 18.89 14.45
C ILE A 340 1.73 19.70 15.74
N HIS A 341 1.36 19.14 16.89
CA HIS A 341 1.43 19.85 18.18
C HIS A 341 2.87 20.20 18.59
N ALA A 342 3.85 19.35 18.24
CA ALA A 342 5.26 19.66 18.46
C ALA A 342 5.77 20.85 17.64
N ALA A 343 4.96 21.36 16.69
CA ALA A 343 5.25 22.55 15.90
C ALA A 343 4.70 23.87 16.48
N ASP A 344 3.91 23.82 17.56
CA ASP A 344 3.47 25.02 18.31
C ASP A 344 4.50 25.46 19.36
#